data_AF-A0A1Y3XR30-F1
#
_entry.id   AF-A0A1Y3XR30-F1
#
_cell.length_a   1.000
_cell.length_b   1.000
_cell.length_c   1.000
_cell.angle_alpha   90.00
_cell.angle_beta   90.00
_cell.angle_gamma   90.00
#
_symmetry.space_group_name_H-M   'P 1'
#
loop_
_entity.id
_entity.type
_entity.pdbx_description
1 polymer ?
#
loop_
_entity_poly.entity_id
_entity_poly.type
_entity_poly.pdbx_seq_one_letter_code
_entity_poly.pdbx_strand_id
1 'polypeptide(L)' 'EAFLTNFADRTKDEDVVVIDTAEYAIPGLDDDFRVIVSPWILSSLVTDRLAAYYETVTKHNLKYRRYYHQFDY' A
#
# COMPACT_ATOMS: atom_id res chain seq x y z
N GLU A 1 -16.82 5.18 10.00
CA GLU A 1 -15.40 5.22 10.40
C GLU A 1 -14.74 3.91 10.01
N ALA A 2 -13.53 3.96 9.44
CA ALA A 2 -12.81 2.76 8.99
C ALA A 2 -12.42 1.89 10.20
N PHE A 3 -12.57 0.58 10.10
CA PHE A 3 -12.33 -0.38 11.20
C PHE A 3 -10.97 -0.25 11.90
N LEU A 4 -9.95 0.30 11.21
CA LEU A 4 -8.60 0.43 11.74
C LEU A 4 -8.38 1.66 12.64
N THR A 5 -9.16 2.74 12.55
CA THR A 5 -9.02 3.88 13.48
C THR A 5 -9.34 3.46 14.91
N ASN A 6 -10.34 2.58 15.08
CA ASN A 6 -10.69 1.99 16.38
C ASN A 6 -9.60 1.06 16.95
N PHE A 7 -8.67 0.55 16.13
CA PHE A 7 -7.62 -0.35 16.60
C PHE A 7 -6.46 0.42 17.25
N ALA A 8 -6.07 1.58 16.69
CA ALA A 8 -5.10 2.48 17.29
C ALA A 8 -5.55 2.94 18.70
N ASP A 9 -6.84 3.23 18.88
CA ASP A 9 -7.42 3.57 20.20
C ASP A 9 -7.33 2.41 21.21
N ARG A 10 -7.37 1.16 20.74
CA ARG A 10 -7.28 -0.03 21.58
C ARG A 10 -5.85 -0.40 21.96
N THR A 11 -4.91 -0.29 21.03
CA THR A 11 -3.50 -0.61 21.27
C THR A 11 -2.70 0.57 21.81
N LYS A 12 -3.24 1.80 21.68
CA LYS A 12 -2.54 3.07 21.94
C LYS A 12 -1.26 3.21 21.11
N ASP A 13 -1.25 2.62 19.92
CA ASP A 13 -0.14 2.76 19.00
C ASP A 13 -0.23 4.12 18.30
N GLU A 14 0.85 4.88 18.36
CA GLU A 14 0.94 6.21 17.76
C GLU A 14 1.58 6.18 16.37
N ASP A 15 2.25 5.07 16.01
CA ASP A 15 2.92 4.89 14.71
C ASP A 15 2.04 4.11 13.74
N VAL A 16 0.94 4.73 13.32
CA VAL A 16 -0.02 4.14 12.39
C VAL A 16 -0.13 4.98 11.13
N VAL A 17 0.11 4.35 9.98
CA VAL A 17 -0.14 4.93 8.66
C VAL A 17 -1.38 4.28 8.06
N VAL A 18 -2.43 5.07 7.86
CA VAL A 18 -3.67 4.62 7.21
C VAL A 18 -3.62 5.00 5.72
N ILE A 19 -3.81 4.01 4.85
CA ILE A 19 -3.99 4.25 3.41
C ILE A 19 -5.47 4.05 3.10
N ASP A 20 -6.22 5.15 3.04
CA ASP A 20 -7.64 5.12 2.65
C ASP A 20 -7.79 5.39 1.15
N THR A 21 -8.20 4.36 0.41
CA THR A 21 -8.44 4.49 -1.03
C THR A 21 -9.59 5.45 -1.35
N ALA A 22 -10.50 5.75 -0.40
CA ALA A 22 -11.59 6.70 -0.58
C ALA A 22 -11.12 8.14 -0.80
N GLU A 23 -9.91 8.50 -0.36
CA GLU A 23 -9.32 9.84 -0.53
C GLU A 23 -8.99 10.19 -2.00
N TYR A 24 -8.95 9.19 -2.89
CA TYR A 24 -8.56 9.36 -4.28
C TYR A 24 -9.77 9.46 -5.20
N ALA A 25 -9.98 10.61 -5.84
CA ALA A 25 -11.11 10.81 -6.75
C ALA A 25 -11.02 9.93 -8.01
N ILE A 26 -12.17 9.37 -8.42
CA ILE A 26 -12.31 8.62 -9.68
C ILE A 26 -13.52 9.17 -10.45
N PRO A 27 -13.34 10.26 -11.21
CA PRO A 27 -14.45 10.91 -11.89
C PRO A 27 -15.15 9.94 -12.85
N GLY A 28 -16.48 9.85 -12.73
CA GLY A 28 -17.31 9.03 -13.61
C GLY A 28 -17.40 7.55 -13.24
N LEU A 29 -16.81 7.12 -12.11
CA LEU A 29 -17.06 5.79 -11.54
C LEU A 29 -18.28 5.85 -10.61
N ASP A 30 -19.19 4.89 -10.76
CA ASP A 30 -20.26 4.67 -9.79
C ASP A 30 -19.67 4.14 -8.47
N ASP A 31 -20.10 4.69 -7.35
CA ASP A 31 -19.60 4.32 -6.02
C ASP A 31 -19.80 2.83 -5.72
N ASP A 32 -20.84 2.20 -6.28
CA ASP A 32 -21.11 0.76 -6.14
C ASP A 32 -19.97 -0.11 -6.70
N PHE A 33 -19.22 0.38 -7.69
CA PHE A 33 -18.10 -0.34 -8.29
C PHE A 33 -16.74 0.02 -7.67
N ARG A 34 -16.68 1.00 -6.77
CA ARG A 34 -15.42 1.47 -6.18
C ARG A 34 -14.64 0.34 -5.50
N VAL A 35 -15.33 -0.56 -4.82
CA VAL A 35 -14.73 -1.73 -4.14
C VAL A 35 -13.89 -2.59 -5.07
N ILE A 36 -14.25 -2.66 -6.36
CA ILE A 36 -13.54 -3.44 -7.37
C ILE A 36 -12.21 -2.76 -7.75
N VAL A 37 -12.19 -1.43 -7.77
CA VAL A 37 -11.05 -0.62 -8.21
C VAL A 37 -10.11 -0.25 -7.05
N SER A 38 -10.59 -0.23 -5.81
CA SER A 38 -9.79 0.06 -4.61
C SER A 38 -8.47 -0.72 -4.54
N PRO A 39 -8.40 -2.04 -4.83
CA PRO A 39 -7.14 -2.77 -4.84
C PRO A 39 -6.13 -2.25 -5.88
N TRP A 40 -6.60 -1.72 -7.02
CA TRP A 40 -5.73 -1.15 -8.06
C TRP A 40 -5.17 0.22 -7.66
N ILE A 41 -5.99 1.04 -6.97
CA ILE A 41 -5.51 2.29 -6.35
C ILE A 41 -4.42 1.95 -5.34
N LEU A 42 -4.69 1.01 -4.44
CA LEU A 42 -3.72 0.57 -3.43
C LEU A 42 -2.44 0.04 -4.07
N SER A 43 -2.53 -0.75 -5.14
CA SER A 43 -1.35 -1.22 -5.89
C SER A 43 -0.54 -0.04 -6.41
N SER A 44 -1.17 0.93 -7.07
CA SER A 44 -0.47 2.11 -7.60
C SER A 44 0.25 2.91 -6.49
N LEU A 45 -0.34 3.00 -5.30
CA LEU A 45 0.28 3.67 -4.17
C LEU A 45 1.46 2.88 -3.59
N VAL A 46 1.26 1.59 -3.34
CA VAL A 46 2.20 0.77 -2.54
C VAL A 46 3.27 0.12 -3.41
N THR A 47 2.88 -0.48 -4.53
CA THR A 47 3.82 -1.25 -5.37
C THR A 47 4.67 -0.38 -6.28
N ASP A 48 4.22 0.84 -6.58
CA ASP A 48 4.96 1.81 -7.40
C ASP A 48 5.56 2.93 -6.56
N ARG A 49 4.74 3.86 -6.05
CA ARG A 49 5.25 5.05 -5.35
C ARG A 49 6.01 4.70 -4.08
N LEU A 50 5.37 4.02 -3.13
CA LEU A 50 5.98 3.71 -1.84
C LEU A 50 7.24 2.85 -2.01
N ALA A 51 7.19 1.82 -2.86
CA ALA A 51 8.33 0.96 -3.15
C ALA A 51 9.56 1.74 -3.66
N ALA A 52 9.37 2.69 -4.58
CA ALA A 52 10.45 3.51 -5.12
C ALA A 52 11.08 4.43 -4.05
N TYR A 53 10.27 5.02 -3.17
CA TYR A 53 10.77 5.80 -2.04
C TYR A 53 11.52 4.92 -1.03
N TYR A 54 10.98 3.72 -0.74
CA TYR A 54 11.62 2.76 0.15
C TYR A 54 13.00 2.33 -0.35
N GLU A 55 13.13 2.01 -1.64
CA GLU A 55 14.41 1.72 -2.30
C GLU A 55 15.39 2.91 -2.16
N THR A 56 14.89 4.13 -2.37
CA THR A 56 15.69 5.35 -2.29
C THR A 56 16.24 5.61 -0.88
N VAL A 57 15.44 5.36 0.16
CA VAL A 57 15.81 5.59 1.56
C VAL A 57 16.72 4.47 2.07
N THR A 58 16.36 3.22 1.82
CA THR A 58 17.12 2.05 2.30
C THR A 58 18.39 1.77 1.51
N LYS A 59 18.54 2.36 0.32
CA LYS A 59 19.61 2.06 -0.65
C LYS A 59 19.66 0.60 -1.06
N HIS A 60 18.51 -0.08 -1.00
CA HIS A 60 18.38 -1.49 -1.37
C HIS A 60 17.56 -1.64 -2.65
N ASN A 61 18.21 -2.09 -3.74
CA ASN A 61 17.59 -2.16 -5.05
C ASN A 61 16.43 -3.19 -5.09
N LEU A 62 15.27 -2.82 -5.64
CA LEU A 62 14.07 -3.66 -5.76
C LEU A 62 14.25 -4.90 -6.62
N LYS A 63 15.29 -4.97 -7.43
CA LYS A 63 15.69 -6.13 -8.25
C LYS A 63 16.70 -7.03 -7.55
N TYR A 64 17.32 -6.58 -6.45
CA TYR A 64 18.27 -7.41 -5.71
C TYR A 64 17.59 -8.65 -5.16
N ARG A 65 18.16 -9.82 -5.41
CA ARG A 65 17.70 -11.11 -4.87
C ARG A 65 18.91 -11.85 -4.32
N ARG A 66 18.87 -12.22 -3.05
CA ARG A 66 19.92 -13.08 -2.44
C ARG A 66 19.75 -14.55 -2.81
N TYR A 67 18.49 -15.01 -2.96
CA TYR A 67 18.17 -16.43 -3.15
C TYR A 67 17.19 -16.70 -4.30
N TYR A 68 16.12 -15.92 -4.41
CA TYR A 68 15.10 -16.10 -5.46
C TYR A 68 15.71 -16.00 -6.87
N HIS A 69 15.57 -17.08 -7.67
CA HIS A 69 16.18 -17.30 -8.99
C HIS A 69 17.72 -17.15 -9.06
N GLN A 70 18.43 -17.44 -7.97
CA GLN A 70 19.91 -17.38 -7.96
C GLN A 70 20.59 -18.77 -8.00
N PHE A 71 19.84 -19.85 -7.82
CA PHE A 71 20.30 -21.25 -7.88
C PHE A 71 19.13 -22.16 -8.26
N ASP A 72 19.43 -23.42 -8.57
CA ASP A 72 18.42 -24.45 -8.81
C ASP A 72 17.80 -24.90 -7.48
N TYR A 73 16.48 -24.76 -7.34
CA TYR A 73 15.69 -25.11 -6.16
C TYR A 73 14.26 -25.50 -6.52
#